data_AF-A0A9E0YIJ8-F1
#
_entry.id   AF-A0A9E0YIJ8-F1
#
_cell.length_a   1.000
_cell.length_b   1.000
_cell.length_c   1.000
_cell.angle_alpha   90.00
_cell.angle_beta   90.00
_cell.angle_gamma   90.00
#
_symmetry.space_group_name_H-M   'P 1'
#
loop_
_entity.id
_entity.type
_entity.pdbx_description
1 polymer ?
#
loop_
_entity_poly.entity_id
_entity_poly.type
_entity_poly.pdbx_seq_one_letter_code
_entity_poly.pdbx_strand_id
1 'polypeptide(L)'
;MYVLGLQGSPRAKGNTNFLLDAFLGECQSRGAAIEKIQARRLHVEPCTGCGTCEKKGYCIFTDDDMARRMYFLLWRADVVILASPVYFYNFPAPIKAVIDRSQALWSRKYKLGLEDPGRPWRQGFMLSVGATKGKNLFDGMSLTARYFFDAAGAAYTDAVTYRRIEAAGELEKQPGVFDDVKTALEKAAPLFSRKKILFACRENACRSQMAAGFARQRAGDRIEALHAGSTPADRVNPQMQEAMAEKGIDMAYRSTRTIADAVAESTPDLIVTMGCGEQCPYIPGVSYIDWDLPDPAGRSAEFMRQVRDEIEQRVRQLVSDYA
;
A
#
# COMPACT_ATOMS: atom_id res chain seq x y z
N MET A 1 -1.78 10.24 -1.81
CA MET A 1 -1.44 9.23 -0.78
C MET A 1 -2.63 8.30 -0.62
N TYR A 2 -2.40 6.99 -0.53
CA TYR A 2 -3.47 5.99 -0.35
C TYR A 2 -3.45 5.37 1.05
N VAL A 3 -4.61 5.37 1.72
CA VAL A 3 -4.78 4.87 3.09
C VAL A 3 -5.76 3.70 3.10
N LEU A 4 -5.31 2.55 3.61
CA LEU A 4 -6.14 1.36 3.79
C LEU A 4 -6.51 1.17 5.26
N GLY A 5 -7.79 1.29 5.58
CA GLY A 5 -8.36 1.00 6.89
C GLY A 5 -8.95 -0.40 6.97
N LEU A 6 -8.36 -1.28 7.79
CA LEU A 6 -8.87 -2.62 8.09
C LEU A 6 -9.70 -2.58 9.37
N GLN A 7 -11.02 -2.69 9.22
CA GLN A 7 -11.96 -2.79 10.31
C GLN A 7 -12.12 -4.27 10.70
N GLY A 8 -11.57 -4.63 11.85
CA GLY A 8 -11.53 -6.00 12.36
C GLY A 8 -12.65 -6.37 13.32
N SER A 9 -13.58 -5.45 13.64
CA SER A 9 -14.68 -5.77 14.55
C SER A 9 -15.73 -6.65 13.87
N PRO A 10 -16.23 -7.70 14.53
CA PRO A 10 -17.42 -8.41 14.07
C PRO A 10 -18.68 -7.52 14.04
N ARG A 11 -18.67 -6.39 14.77
CA ARG A 11 -19.75 -5.40 14.80
C ARG A 11 -19.49 -4.31 13.77
N ALA A 12 -20.46 -4.07 12.88
CA ALA A 12 -20.34 -3.04 11.84
C ALA A 12 -20.37 -1.60 12.41
N LYS A 13 -21.12 -1.38 13.50
CA LYS A 13 -21.25 -0.07 14.17
C LYS A 13 -20.86 -0.22 15.64
N GLY A 14 -19.64 0.18 16.00
CA GLY A 14 -19.14 0.09 17.36
C GLY A 14 -17.92 0.97 17.59
N ASN A 15 -17.40 0.99 18.81
CA ASN A 15 -16.34 1.92 19.22
C ASN A 15 -15.07 1.84 18.35
N THR A 16 -14.63 0.64 17.97
CA THR A 16 -13.51 0.47 17.02
C THR A 16 -13.81 1.07 15.65
N ASN A 17 -15.06 0.93 15.17
CA ASN A 17 -15.47 1.51 13.90
C ASN A 17 -15.41 3.04 13.95
N PHE A 18 -15.93 3.62 15.04
CA PHE A 18 -15.88 5.06 15.27
C PHE A 18 -14.43 5.58 15.30
N LEU A 19 -13.53 4.90 16.02
CA LEU A 19 -12.12 5.28 16.07
C LEU A 19 -11.45 5.22 14.69
N LEU A 20 -11.75 4.18 13.90
CA LEU A 20 -11.25 4.07 12.53
C LEU A 20 -11.81 5.17 11.63
N ASP A 21 -13.10 5.51 11.77
CA ASP A 21 -13.73 6.58 10.99
C ASP A 21 -13.15 7.95 11.34
N ALA A 22 -12.86 8.22 12.61
CA ALA A 22 -12.16 9.43 13.03
C ALA A 22 -10.76 9.52 12.40
N PHE A 23 -9.99 8.42 12.42
CA PHE A 23 -8.65 8.37 11.82
C PHE A 23 -8.68 8.54 10.30
N LEU A 24 -9.56 7.81 9.60
CA LEU A 24 -9.71 7.94 8.15
C LEU A 24 -10.23 9.32 7.75
N GLY A 25 -11.14 9.91 8.52
CA GLY A 25 -11.64 11.26 8.29
C GLY A 25 -10.54 12.32 8.39
N GLU A 26 -9.63 12.19 9.36
CA GLU A 26 -8.46 13.06 9.46
C GLU A 26 -7.46 12.84 8.31
N CYS A 27 -7.24 11.60 7.87
CA CYS A 27 -6.47 11.36 6.65
C CYS A 27 -7.11 12.02 5.41
N GLN A 28 -8.43 11.90 5.28
CA GLN A 28 -9.18 12.44 4.16
C GLN A 28 -9.20 13.98 4.16
N SER A 29 -9.30 14.62 5.34
CA SER A 29 -9.25 16.09 5.47
C SER A 29 -7.91 16.67 5.00
N ARG A 30 -6.84 15.85 5.04
CA ARG A 30 -5.50 16.16 4.51
C ARG A 30 -5.29 15.71 3.06
N GLY A 31 -6.36 15.35 2.34
CA GLY A 31 -6.32 15.02 0.92
C GLY A 31 -5.92 13.58 0.58
N ALA A 32 -5.97 12.65 1.54
CA ALA A 32 -5.71 11.24 1.27
C ALA A 32 -6.89 10.55 0.56
N ALA A 33 -6.57 9.65 -0.37
CA ALA A 33 -7.53 8.66 -0.86
C ALA A 33 -7.67 7.55 0.21
N ILE A 34 -8.90 7.28 0.65
CA ILE A 34 -9.18 6.32 1.71
C ILE A 34 -9.94 5.12 1.18
N GLU A 35 -9.61 3.94 1.69
CA GLU A 35 -10.34 2.70 1.46
C GLU A 35 -10.56 1.98 2.77
N LYS A 36 -11.82 1.68 3.09
CA LYS A 36 -12.19 1.01 4.33
C LYS A 36 -12.75 -0.38 4.06
N ILE A 37 -12.08 -1.39 4.61
CA ILE A 37 -12.46 -2.80 4.47
C ILE A 37 -12.98 -3.34 5.79
N GLN A 38 -14.16 -3.96 5.76
CA GLN A 38 -14.72 -4.68 6.91
C GLN A 38 -14.34 -6.15 6.83
N ALA A 39 -13.43 -6.60 7.68
CA ALA A 39 -12.94 -7.98 7.67
C ALA A 39 -14.07 -9.01 7.85
N ARG A 40 -15.12 -8.67 8.61
CA ARG A 40 -16.31 -9.52 8.80
C ARG A 40 -17.09 -9.82 7.50
N ARG A 41 -16.88 -9.03 6.44
CA ARG A 41 -17.54 -9.18 5.14
C ARG A 41 -16.67 -9.88 4.11
N LEU A 42 -15.39 -10.10 4.44
CA LEU A 42 -14.48 -10.79 3.54
C LEU A 42 -14.67 -12.30 3.68
N HIS A 43 -14.62 -12.97 2.55
CA HIS A 43 -14.38 -14.39 2.46
C HIS A 43 -12.88 -14.62 2.23
N VAL A 44 -12.14 -14.88 3.32
CA VAL A 44 -10.72 -15.20 3.29
C VAL A 44 -10.54 -16.58 3.89
N GLU A 45 -9.96 -17.48 3.09
CA GLU A 45 -9.65 -18.83 3.55
C GLU A 45 -8.54 -18.77 4.62
N PRO A 46 -8.67 -19.49 5.75
CA PRO A 46 -7.63 -19.51 6.77
C PRO A 46 -6.34 -20.12 6.22
N CYS A 47 -5.20 -19.65 6.71
CA CYS A 47 -3.92 -20.22 6.32
C CYS A 47 -3.82 -21.70 6.73
N THR A 48 -3.46 -22.58 5.80
CA THR A 48 -3.31 -24.03 6.02
C THR A 48 -1.87 -24.44 6.32
N GLY A 49 -0.92 -23.50 6.38
CA GLY A 49 0.49 -23.80 6.62
C GLY A 49 1.17 -24.60 5.50
N CYS A 50 0.62 -24.61 4.28
CA CYS A 50 1.12 -25.45 3.19
C CYS A 50 2.53 -25.09 2.67
N GLY A 51 3.09 -23.93 3.06
CA GLY A 51 4.44 -23.49 2.67
C GLY A 51 4.63 -23.10 1.19
N THR A 52 3.58 -23.12 0.36
CA THR A 52 3.72 -22.78 -1.08
C THR A 52 4.24 -21.35 -1.29
N CYS A 53 3.80 -20.41 -0.46
CA CYS A 53 4.23 -19.02 -0.55
C CYS A 53 5.73 -18.84 -0.31
N GLU A 54 6.37 -19.70 0.49
CA GLU A 54 7.82 -19.65 0.72
C GLU A 54 8.64 -20.01 -0.52
N LYS A 55 8.05 -20.81 -1.43
CA LYS A 55 8.71 -21.26 -2.66
C LYS A 55 8.32 -20.41 -3.87
N LYS A 56 7.04 -20.04 -3.97
CA LYS A 56 6.46 -19.39 -5.15
C LYS A 56 6.16 -17.90 -4.95
N GLY A 57 6.13 -17.41 -3.71
CA GLY A 57 5.80 -16.02 -3.40
C GLY A 57 4.31 -15.68 -3.54
N TYR A 58 3.46 -16.69 -3.76
CA TYR A 58 2.02 -16.57 -3.91
C TYR A 58 1.32 -17.66 -3.13
N CYS A 59 0.07 -17.38 -2.72
CA CYS A 59 -0.73 -18.36 -2.02
C CYS A 59 -1.56 -19.24 -2.96
N ILE A 60 -1.93 -20.45 -2.50
CA ILE A 60 -2.68 -21.42 -3.31
C ILE A 60 -4.16 -21.07 -3.47
N PHE A 61 -4.75 -20.41 -2.49
CA PHE A 61 -6.12 -19.92 -2.62
C PHE A 61 -6.07 -18.65 -3.46
N THR A 62 -6.55 -18.75 -4.69
CA THR A 62 -6.62 -17.69 -5.70
C THR A 62 -8.01 -17.10 -5.85
N ASP A 63 -9.02 -17.75 -5.26
CA ASP A 63 -10.44 -17.43 -5.45
C ASP A 63 -11.13 -16.86 -4.21
N ASP A 64 -10.34 -16.29 -3.30
CA ASP A 64 -10.82 -15.62 -2.09
C ASP A 64 -10.61 -14.10 -2.17
N ASP A 65 -11.19 -13.34 -1.25
CA ASP A 65 -11.02 -11.88 -1.21
C ASP A 65 -9.56 -11.47 -0.93
N MET A 66 -8.77 -12.35 -0.32
CA MET A 66 -7.35 -12.10 -0.11
C MET A 66 -6.62 -11.99 -1.45
N ALA A 67 -6.79 -12.99 -2.31
CA ALA A 67 -6.17 -13.06 -3.63
C ALA A 67 -6.73 -12.01 -4.60
N ARG A 68 -8.05 -11.84 -4.63
CA ARG A 68 -8.73 -10.96 -5.58
C ARG A 68 -8.56 -9.47 -5.26
N ARG A 69 -8.31 -9.12 -3.99
CA ARG A 69 -8.35 -7.73 -3.55
C ARG A 69 -7.30 -7.37 -2.50
N MET A 70 -7.19 -8.12 -1.41
CA MET A 70 -6.40 -7.63 -0.27
C MET A 70 -4.91 -7.49 -0.54
N TYR A 71 -4.28 -8.43 -1.26
CA TYR A 71 -2.86 -8.28 -1.59
C TYR A 71 -2.60 -7.00 -2.40
N PHE A 72 -3.44 -6.70 -3.39
CA PHE A 72 -3.36 -5.46 -4.16
C PHE A 72 -3.51 -4.22 -3.26
N LEU A 73 -4.52 -4.20 -2.39
CA LEU A 73 -4.76 -3.03 -1.51
C LEU A 73 -3.63 -2.81 -0.51
N LEU A 74 -3.12 -3.87 0.10
CA LEU A 74 -1.99 -3.79 1.03
C LEU A 74 -0.73 -3.28 0.33
N TRP A 75 -0.47 -3.79 -0.88
CA TRP A 75 0.66 -3.38 -1.70
C TRP A 75 0.54 -1.91 -2.13
N ARG A 76 -0.66 -1.46 -2.54
CA ARG A 76 -0.92 -0.08 -2.96
C ARG A 76 -0.70 0.93 -1.84
N ALA A 77 -1.13 0.62 -0.62
CA ALA A 77 -1.21 1.56 0.49
C ALA A 77 0.12 2.25 0.84
N ASP A 78 0.06 3.53 1.17
CA ASP A 78 1.13 4.27 1.85
C ASP A 78 0.96 4.19 3.37
N VAL A 79 -0.30 4.07 3.83
CA VAL A 79 -0.64 3.89 5.24
C VAL A 79 -1.63 2.72 5.38
N VAL A 80 -1.33 1.79 6.29
CA VAL A 80 -2.21 0.67 6.66
C VAL A 80 -2.65 0.85 8.11
N ILE A 81 -3.96 0.91 8.33
CA ILE A 81 -4.55 1.04 9.66
C ILE A 81 -5.22 -0.29 10.02
N LEU A 82 -4.79 -0.90 11.12
CA LEU A 82 -5.37 -2.12 11.67
C LEU A 82 -6.22 -1.78 12.90
N ALA A 83 -7.54 -1.67 12.72
CA ALA A 83 -8.48 -1.30 13.77
C ALA A 83 -9.28 -2.49 14.27
N SER A 84 -9.13 -2.89 15.54
CA SER A 84 -9.80 -4.07 16.08
C SER A 84 -10.14 -3.96 17.56
N PRO A 85 -11.29 -4.49 18.03
CA PRO A 85 -11.50 -4.73 19.45
C PRO A 85 -10.58 -5.86 19.96
N VAL A 86 -10.46 -5.96 21.29
CA VAL A 86 -9.72 -7.06 21.95
C VAL A 86 -10.63 -8.28 22.11
N TYR A 87 -10.26 -9.41 21.50
CA TYR A 87 -10.89 -10.72 21.68
C TYR A 87 -9.81 -11.69 22.16
N PHE A 88 -9.93 -12.18 23.40
CA PHE A 88 -8.93 -13.08 24.01
C PHE A 88 -7.49 -12.55 23.91
N TYR A 89 -7.27 -11.28 24.30
CA TYR A 89 -5.97 -10.59 24.19
C TYR A 89 -5.42 -10.46 22.75
N ASN A 90 -6.25 -10.72 21.73
CA ASN A 90 -5.84 -10.69 20.33
C ASN A 90 -6.96 -10.19 19.40
N PHE A 91 -6.76 -10.35 18.10
CA PHE A 91 -7.67 -9.98 17.03
C PHE A 91 -8.80 -11.02 16.82
N PRO A 92 -10.02 -10.60 16.48
CA PRO A 92 -11.10 -11.49 16.03
C PRO A 92 -10.71 -12.32 14.79
N ALA A 93 -11.28 -13.52 14.68
CA ALA A 93 -10.92 -14.49 13.65
C ALA A 93 -10.96 -13.95 12.19
N PRO A 94 -11.97 -13.17 11.74
CA PRO A 94 -12.00 -12.71 10.35
C PRO A 94 -10.82 -11.83 9.94
N ILE A 95 -10.41 -10.89 10.79
CA ILE A 95 -9.23 -10.06 10.52
C ILE A 95 -7.93 -10.86 10.73
N LYS A 96 -7.95 -11.84 11.64
CA LYS A 96 -6.81 -12.72 11.85
C LYS A 96 -6.53 -13.60 10.62
N ALA A 97 -7.54 -13.99 9.86
CA ALA A 97 -7.36 -14.68 8.58
C ALA A 97 -6.57 -13.81 7.56
N VAL A 98 -6.86 -12.52 7.46
CA VAL A 98 -6.09 -11.56 6.63
C VAL A 98 -4.64 -11.44 7.12
N ILE A 99 -4.46 -11.31 8.44
CA ILE A 99 -3.13 -11.24 9.07
C ILE A 99 -2.32 -12.51 8.76
N ASP A 100 -2.89 -13.69 8.97
CA ASP A 100 -2.20 -14.96 8.79
C ASP A 100 -1.91 -15.27 7.33
N ARG A 101 -2.79 -14.85 6.42
CA ARG A 101 -2.59 -14.96 4.97
C ARG A 101 -1.55 -13.96 4.44
N SER A 102 -1.25 -12.89 5.17
CA SER A 102 -0.16 -11.96 4.84
C SER A 102 1.23 -12.61 4.96
N GLN A 103 1.31 -13.84 5.46
CA GLN A 103 2.48 -14.72 5.33
C GLN A 103 3.01 -14.77 3.89
N ALA A 104 2.15 -14.69 2.88
CA ALA A 104 2.61 -14.68 1.49
C ALA A 104 3.48 -13.45 1.18
N LEU A 105 3.12 -12.26 1.69
CA LEU A 105 3.91 -11.04 1.52
C LEU A 105 5.23 -11.13 2.29
N TRP A 106 5.19 -11.66 3.52
CA TRP A 106 6.39 -11.92 4.31
C TRP A 106 7.36 -12.86 3.57
N SER A 107 6.86 -13.94 2.98
CA SER A 107 7.67 -14.92 2.25
C SER A 107 8.36 -14.30 1.03
N ARG A 108 7.69 -13.39 0.31
CA ARG A 108 8.31 -12.70 -0.83
C ARG A 108 9.58 -11.96 -0.40
N LYS A 109 9.50 -11.27 0.73
CA LYS A 109 10.64 -10.55 1.28
C LYS A 109 11.72 -11.48 1.83
N TYR A 110 11.36 -12.28 2.83
CA TYR A 110 12.34 -12.98 3.66
C TYR A 110 12.78 -14.33 3.11
N LYS A 111 12.01 -14.93 2.18
CA LYS A 111 12.36 -16.20 1.54
C LYS A 111 12.85 -16.02 0.11
N LEU A 112 12.30 -15.05 -0.62
CA LEU A 112 12.62 -14.83 -2.04
C LEU A 112 13.51 -13.61 -2.30
N GLY A 113 13.80 -12.79 -1.28
CA GLY A 113 14.62 -11.58 -1.45
C GLY A 113 13.95 -10.49 -2.30
N LEU A 114 12.63 -10.53 -2.42
CA LEU A 114 11.84 -9.55 -3.17
C LEU A 114 11.23 -8.55 -2.21
N GLU A 115 11.70 -7.31 -2.25
CA GLU A 115 11.23 -6.24 -1.38
C GLU A 115 10.26 -5.31 -2.11
N ASP A 116 9.09 -5.10 -1.50
CA ASP A 116 8.13 -4.10 -1.95
C ASP A 116 8.79 -2.71 -1.95
N PRO A 117 8.80 -1.97 -3.08
CA PRO A 117 9.42 -0.66 -3.17
C PRO A 117 8.80 0.37 -2.21
N GLY A 118 7.57 0.18 -1.73
CA GLY A 118 6.95 1.00 -0.71
C GLY A 118 7.44 0.74 0.72
N ARG A 119 8.13 -0.38 0.98
CA ARG A 119 8.44 -0.83 2.34
C ARG A 119 9.23 0.16 3.20
N PRO A 120 10.24 0.88 2.68
CA PRO A 120 10.99 1.82 3.51
C PRO A 120 10.13 2.99 4.05
N TRP A 121 8.97 3.25 3.44
CA TRP A 121 8.20 4.48 3.64
C TRP A 121 6.79 4.23 4.17
N ARG A 122 6.21 3.05 3.95
CA ARG A 122 4.84 2.72 4.33
C ARG A 122 4.67 2.68 5.85
N GLN A 123 3.60 3.32 6.33
CA GLN A 123 3.32 3.47 7.76
C GLN A 123 2.16 2.58 8.21
N GLY A 124 2.20 2.15 9.46
CA GLY A 124 1.27 1.20 10.06
C GLY A 124 0.75 1.69 11.40
N PHE A 125 -0.58 1.77 11.55
CA PHE A 125 -1.23 2.24 12.77
C PHE A 125 -2.16 1.18 13.35
N MET A 126 -2.01 0.86 14.63
CA MET A 126 -2.94 -0.02 15.34
C MET A 126 -3.97 0.80 16.11
N LEU A 127 -5.26 0.54 15.90
CA LEU A 127 -6.34 1.18 16.66
C LEU A 127 -7.08 0.10 17.47
N SER A 128 -7.23 0.29 18.78
CA SER A 128 -7.92 -0.71 19.59
C SER A 128 -8.70 -0.15 20.77
N VAL A 129 -9.76 -0.87 21.14
CA VAL A 129 -10.59 -0.57 22.30
C VAL A 129 -10.80 -1.86 23.09
N GLY A 130 -10.80 -1.76 24.41
CA GLY A 130 -11.02 -2.91 25.28
C GLY A 130 -11.77 -2.55 26.55
N ALA A 131 -12.56 -3.51 27.03
CA ALA A 131 -13.40 -3.36 28.22
C ALA A 131 -12.58 -3.27 29.51
N THR A 132 -11.49 -4.04 29.62
CA THR A 132 -10.83 -4.22 30.92
C THR A 132 -9.78 -3.13 31.22
N LYS A 133 -9.29 -3.13 32.46
CA LYS A 133 -8.25 -2.21 32.97
C LYS A 133 -6.85 -2.82 33.03
N GLY A 134 -6.65 -4.01 32.43
CA GLY A 134 -5.36 -4.71 32.48
C GLY A 134 -4.24 -3.87 31.87
N LYS A 135 -3.07 -3.86 32.53
CA LYS A 135 -1.89 -3.13 32.01
C LYS A 135 -1.49 -3.65 30.63
N ASN A 136 -1.53 -4.98 30.48
CA ASN A 136 -1.09 -5.72 29.29
C ASN A 136 -2.21 -5.99 28.27
N LEU A 137 -3.33 -5.26 28.35
CA LEU A 137 -4.54 -5.55 27.57
C LEU A 137 -4.30 -5.63 26.05
N PHE A 138 -3.35 -4.81 25.55
CA PHE A 138 -3.06 -4.70 24.12
C PHE A 138 -1.73 -5.35 23.73
N ASP A 139 -1.02 -6.02 24.64
CA ASP A 139 0.33 -6.51 24.37
C ASP A 139 0.32 -7.61 23.29
N GLY A 140 -0.60 -8.58 23.40
CA GLY A 140 -0.75 -9.65 22.41
C GLY A 140 -1.13 -9.13 21.03
N MET A 141 -2.01 -8.12 20.98
CA MET A 141 -2.36 -7.42 19.74
C MET A 141 -1.18 -6.66 19.17
N SER A 142 -0.42 -5.95 20.00
CA SER A 142 0.74 -5.15 19.57
C SER A 142 1.84 -6.04 18.96
N LEU A 143 2.11 -7.20 19.55
CA LEU A 143 3.07 -8.17 19.00
C LEU A 143 2.59 -8.71 17.64
N THR A 144 1.32 -9.07 17.55
CA THR A 144 0.73 -9.58 16.31
C THR A 144 0.71 -8.50 15.21
N ALA A 145 0.32 -7.26 15.56
CA ALA A 145 0.28 -6.13 14.64
C ALA A 145 1.68 -5.77 14.13
N ARG A 146 2.71 -5.80 14.98
CA ARG A 146 4.10 -5.56 14.58
C ARG A 146 4.52 -6.50 13.46
N TYR A 147 4.22 -7.78 13.59
CA TYR A 147 4.59 -8.79 12.61
C TYR A 147 3.74 -8.68 11.33
N PHE A 148 2.45 -8.38 11.48
CA PHE A 148 1.57 -8.08 10.34
C PHE A 148 2.08 -6.89 9.52
N PHE A 149 2.43 -5.78 10.18
CA PHE A 149 2.94 -4.60 9.49
C PHE A 149 4.26 -4.91 8.77
N ASP A 150 5.19 -5.62 9.41
CA ASP A 150 6.42 -6.04 8.73
C ASP A 150 6.15 -6.91 7.48
N ALA A 151 5.21 -7.85 7.56
CA ALA A 151 4.78 -8.67 6.44
C ALA A 151 4.14 -7.83 5.31
N ALA A 152 3.32 -6.83 5.66
CA ALA A 152 2.73 -5.88 4.72
C ALA A 152 3.74 -4.82 4.24
N GLY A 153 5.01 -4.91 4.63
CA GLY A 153 6.04 -3.94 4.31
C GLY A 153 5.72 -2.55 4.87
N ALA A 154 5.23 -2.46 6.09
CA ALA A 154 4.93 -1.21 6.79
C ALA A 154 5.68 -1.15 8.12
N ALA A 155 6.11 0.05 8.53
CA ALA A 155 6.57 0.28 9.89
C ALA A 155 5.39 0.22 10.87
N TYR A 156 5.59 -0.34 12.07
CA TYR A 156 4.62 -0.12 13.16
C TYR A 156 4.88 1.25 13.78
N THR A 157 4.18 2.25 13.25
CA THR A 157 4.38 3.68 13.50
C THR A 157 3.82 4.12 14.85
N ASP A 158 2.55 3.78 15.12
CA ASP A 158 1.90 4.13 16.37
C ASP A 158 0.68 3.28 16.70
N ALA A 159 0.20 3.38 17.95
CA ALA A 159 -1.04 2.79 18.38
C ALA A 159 -1.93 3.77 19.17
N VAL A 160 -3.20 3.86 18.80
CA VAL A 160 -4.23 4.60 19.56
C VAL A 160 -5.12 3.58 20.25
N THR A 161 -5.08 3.56 21.59
CA THR A 161 -5.76 2.52 22.38
C THR A 161 -6.56 3.07 23.55
N TYR A 162 -7.78 2.56 23.74
CA TYR A 162 -8.67 2.96 24.84
C TYR A 162 -9.08 1.77 25.71
N ARG A 163 -8.88 1.90 27.02
CA ARG A 163 -9.35 0.94 28.03
C ARG A 163 -10.69 1.37 28.59
N ARG A 164 -11.40 0.44 29.24
CA ARG A 164 -12.71 0.69 29.88
C ARG A 164 -13.76 1.23 28.90
N ILE A 165 -13.78 0.67 27.69
CA ILE A 165 -14.80 0.94 26.69
C ILE A 165 -15.65 -0.32 26.54
N GLU A 166 -16.83 -0.32 27.14
CA GLU A 166 -17.73 -1.48 27.23
C GLU A 166 -19.00 -1.27 26.42
N ALA A 167 -19.67 -0.13 26.63
CA ALA A 167 -20.96 0.15 26.00
C ALA A 167 -20.78 0.63 24.55
N ALA A 168 -21.76 0.33 23.70
CA ALA A 168 -21.77 0.85 22.33
C ALA A 168 -21.87 2.38 22.34
N GLY A 169 -21.04 3.06 21.54
CA GLY A 169 -21.00 4.52 21.46
C GLY A 169 -20.32 5.20 22.65
N GLU A 170 -19.73 4.45 23.58
CA GLU A 170 -19.02 5.02 24.73
C GLU A 170 -17.78 5.80 24.31
N LEU A 171 -17.07 5.35 23.27
CA LEU A 171 -15.87 6.04 22.81
C LEU A 171 -16.17 7.43 22.23
N GLU A 172 -17.37 7.62 21.66
CA GLU A 172 -17.80 8.92 21.11
C GLU A 172 -17.88 10.00 22.20
N LYS A 173 -18.06 9.59 23.46
CA LYS A 173 -18.16 10.48 24.62
C LYS A 173 -16.80 10.70 25.28
N GLN A 174 -15.75 9.98 24.87
CA GLN A 174 -14.43 10.13 25.44
C GLN A 174 -13.80 11.43 24.93
N PRO A 175 -13.38 12.34 25.83
CA PRO A 175 -12.69 13.56 25.41
C PRO A 175 -11.32 13.21 24.81
N GLY A 176 -10.87 14.01 23.84
CA GLY A 176 -9.52 13.90 23.29
C GLY A 176 -9.34 12.87 22.17
N VAL A 177 -10.36 12.09 21.78
CA VAL A 177 -10.21 11.06 20.73
C VAL A 177 -9.67 11.63 19.41
N PHE A 178 -10.18 12.78 18.99
CA PHE A 178 -9.70 13.44 17.77
C PHE A 178 -8.28 14.01 17.90
N ASP A 179 -7.88 14.45 19.10
CA ASP A 179 -6.54 14.97 19.36
C ASP A 179 -5.50 13.84 19.40
N ASP A 180 -5.87 12.69 19.98
CA ASP A 180 -5.05 11.48 19.97
C ASP A 180 -4.84 10.97 18.53
N VAL A 181 -5.91 10.96 17.71
CA VAL A 181 -5.84 10.61 16.28
C VAL A 181 -4.89 11.55 15.54
N LYS A 182 -5.04 12.87 15.71
CA LYS A 182 -4.16 13.86 15.08
C LYS A 182 -2.72 13.65 15.49
N THR A 183 -2.47 13.50 16.79
CA THR A 183 -1.13 13.28 17.35
C THR A 183 -0.47 12.04 16.76
N ALA A 184 -1.20 10.93 16.65
CA ALA A 184 -0.70 9.73 16.01
C ALA A 184 -0.39 9.96 14.53
N LEU A 185 -1.29 10.63 13.80
CA LEU A 185 -1.15 10.86 12.36
C LEU A 185 0.02 11.79 12.02
N GLU A 186 0.43 12.69 12.91
CA GLU A 186 1.61 13.55 12.69
C GLU A 186 2.88 12.74 12.41
N LYS A 187 2.99 11.50 12.92
CA LYS A 187 4.12 10.60 12.61
C LYS A 187 4.18 10.17 11.14
N ALA A 188 3.09 10.33 10.39
CA ALA A 188 3.01 10.11 8.94
C ALA A 188 2.84 11.42 8.14
N ALA A 189 2.98 12.60 8.78
CA ALA A 189 2.80 13.89 8.14
C ALA A 189 3.58 14.08 6.82
N PRO A 190 4.85 13.62 6.69
CA PRO A 190 5.61 13.80 5.43
C PRO A 190 4.93 13.19 4.20
N LEU A 191 4.13 12.13 4.37
CA LEU A 191 3.48 11.44 3.26
C LEU A 191 2.39 12.27 2.57
N PHE A 192 1.82 13.26 3.27
CA PHE A 192 0.76 14.13 2.78
C PHE A 192 1.28 15.25 1.87
N SER A 193 2.52 15.69 2.08
CA SER A 193 3.14 16.78 1.33
C SER A 193 4.03 16.31 0.18
N ARG A 194 3.96 15.02 -0.18
CA ARG A 194 4.79 14.45 -1.25
C ARG A 194 4.44 15.05 -2.60
N LYS A 195 5.47 15.30 -3.40
CA LYS A 195 5.31 15.67 -4.80
C LYS A 195 4.75 14.48 -5.58
N LYS A 196 3.68 14.70 -6.34
CA LYS A 196 3.00 13.66 -7.10
C LYS A 196 3.60 13.59 -8.50
N ILE A 197 4.20 12.46 -8.84
CA ILE A 197 4.83 12.26 -10.15
C ILE A 197 4.13 11.10 -10.84
N LEU A 198 3.55 11.36 -12.01
CA LEU A 198 2.95 10.35 -12.86
C LEU A 198 3.92 9.90 -13.95
N PHE A 199 4.34 8.64 -13.87
CA PHE A 199 5.08 7.96 -14.91
C PHE A 199 4.11 7.38 -15.95
N ALA A 200 4.14 7.90 -17.17
CA ALA A 200 3.24 7.49 -18.25
C ALA A 200 4.01 6.81 -19.37
N CYS A 201 3.56 5.64 -19.81
CA CYS A 201 3.98 5.04 -21.08
C CYS A 201 2.74 4.60 -21.88
N ARG A 202 2.93 3.90 -23.01
CA ARG A 202 1.77 3.44 -23.79
C ARG A 202 0.92 2.41 -23.04
N GLU A 203 1.50 1.28 -22.67
CA GLU A 203 0.73 0.11 -22.18
C GLU A 203 0.63 -0.03 -20.66
N ASN A 204 1.33 0.82 -19.90
CA ASN A 204 1.51 0.64 -18.45
C ASN A 204 2.05 -0.74 -18.02
N ALA A 205 2.66 -1.50 -18.94
CA ALA A 205 3.09 -2.88 -18.69
C ALA A 205 4.57 -3.01 -18.30
N CYS A 206 5.41 -2.04 -18.70
CA CYS A 206 6.88 -2.08 -18.51
C CYS A 206 7.43 -0.76 -17.92
N ARG A 207 7.79 0.20 -18.79
CA ARG A 207 8.59 1.41 -18.47
C ARG A 207 8.07 2.21 -17.28
N SER A 208 6.79 2.60 -17.33
CA SER A 208 6.15 3.35 -16.24
C SER A 208 6.09 2.58 -14.92
N GLN A 209 5.98 1.25 -14.97
CA GLN A 209 5.98 0.40 -13.77
C GLN A 209 7.37 0.40 -13.14
N MET A 210 8.42 0.16 -13.94
CA MET A 210 9.81 0.21 -13.49
C MET A 210 10.13 1.56 -12.85
N ALA A 211 9.80 2.66 -13.54
CA ALA A 211 10.08 4.02 -13.06
C ALA A 211 9.39 4.31 -11.72
N ALA A 212 8.09 3.98 -11.61
CA ALA A 212 7.37 4.12 -10.35
C ALA A 212 7.91 3.21 -9.23
N GLY A 213 8.38 2.00 -9.57
CA GLY A 213 9.04 1.10 -8.63
C GLY A 213 10.33 1.70 -8.06
N PHE A 214 11.24 2.16 -8.92
CA PHE A 214 12.49 2.79 -8.48
C PHE A 214 12.25 4.09 -7.72
N ALA A 215 11.32 4.94 -8.17
CA ALA A 215 11.04 6.22 -7.52
C ALA A 215 10.46 5.99 -6.12
N ARG A 216 9.50 5.06 -5.99
CA ARG A 216 8.91 4.69 -4.70
C ARG A 216 9.95 4.11 -3.74
N GLN A 217 10.85 3.26 -4.21
CA GLN A 217 11.92 2.71 -3.38
C GLN A 217 12.87 3.80 -2.87
N ARG A 218 13.26 4.75 -3.73
CA ARG A 218 14.31 5.73 -3.44
C ARG A 218 13.84 6.96 -2.69
N ALA A 219 12.59 7.38 -2.87
CA ALA A 219 12.11 8.66 -2.39
C ALA A 219 10.60 8.63 -2.04
N GLY A 220 10.07 7.50 -1.58
CA GLY A 220 8.65 7.35 -1.29
C GLY A 220 8.14 8.21 -0.11
N ASP A 221 9.03 8.83 0.66
CA ASP A 221 8.76 9.85 1.67
C ASP A 221 8.57 11.26 1.08
N ARG A 222 9.11 11.52 -0.12
CA ARG A 222 9.09 12.83 -0.80
C ARG A 222 8.28 12.82 -2.10
N ILE A 223 8.16 11.66 -2.74
CA ILE A 223 7.50 11.46 -4.04
C ILE A 223 6.38 10.42 -3.92
N GLU A 224 5.18 10.80 -4.32
CA GLU A 224 4.10 9.87 -4.61
C GLU A 224 4.21 9.43 -6.07
N ALA A 225 4.82 8.27 -6.29
CA ALA A 225 5.08 7.73 -7.63
C ALA A 225 3.83 7.01 -8.19
N LEU A 226 3.12 7.68 -9.08
CA LEU A 226 1.99 7.15 -9.84
C LEU A 226 2.47 6.54 -11.16
N HIS A 227 1.71 5.60 -11.72
CA HIS A 227 1.95 5.08 -13.06
C HIS A 227 0.65 4.96 -13.85
N ALA A 228 0.72 5.07 -15.18
CA ALA A 228 -0.42 4.85 -16.06
C ALA A 228 -0.02 4.58 -17.52
N GLY A 229 -1.02 4.22 -18.34
CA GLY A 229 -0.91 3.94 -19.76
C GLY A 229 -1.89 4.75 -20.61
N SER A 230 -1.49 5.19 -21.80
CA SER A 230 -2.43 5.76 -22.79
C SER A 230 -3.33 4.68 -23.41
N THR A 231 -2.81 3.47 -23.58
CA THR A 231 -3.52 2.28 -24.06
C THR A 231 -3.09 1.09 -23.20
N PRO A 232 -3.58 0.96 -21.95
CA PRO A 232 -3.11 -0.06 -21.02
C PRO A 232 -3.28 -1.48 -21.55
N ALA A 233 -2.27 -2.33 -21.37
CA ALA A 233 -2.36 -3.76 -21.65
C ALA A 233 -3.20 -4.49 -20.59
N ASP A 234 -3.59 -5.73 -20.86
CA ASP A 234 -4.39 -6.55 -19.92
C ASP A 234 -3.65 -6.88 -18.62
N ARG A 235 -2.31 -6.95 -18.67
CA ARG A 235 -1.47 -7.28 -17.52
C ARG A 235 -0.10 -6.64 -17.62
N VAL A 236 0.54 -6.52 -16.46
CA VAL A 236 1.94 -6.17 -16.34
C VAL A 236 2.81 -7.24 -17.04
N ASN A 237 3.89 -6.83 -17.70
CA ASN A 237 4.74 -7.73 -18.46
C ASN A 237 5.58 -8.62 -17.52
N PRO A 238 5.50 -9.97 -17.64
CA PRO A 238 6.27 -10.89 -16.79
C PRO A 238 7.79 -10.72 -16.90
N GLN A 239 8.33 -10.45 -18.09
CA GLN A 239 9.77 -10.22 -18.28
C GLN A 239 10.23 -8.94 -17.58
N MET A 240 9.36 -7.92 -17.45
CA MET A 240 9.66 -6.74 -16.64
C MET A 240 9.73 -7.11 -15.16
N GLN A 241 8.80 -7.93 -14.67
CA GLN A 241 8.82 -8.39 -13.27
C GLN A 241 10.09 -9.19 -12.96
N GLU A 242 10.51 -10.08 -13.87
CA GLU A 242 11.79 -10.80 -13.78
C GLU A 242 12.98 -9.84 -13.75
N ALA A 243 13.02 -8.87 -14.66
CA ALA A 243 14.09 -7.87 -14.69
C ALA A 243 14.15 -7.02 -13.39
N MET A 244 13.01 -6.66 -12.80
CA MET A 244 12.99 -5.93 -11.52
C MET A 244 13.34 -6.83 -10.33
N ALA A 245 12.96 -8.11 -10.37
CA ALA A 245 13.32 -9.10 -9.37
C ALA A 245 14.84 -9.35 -9.29
N GLU A 246 15.56 -9.26 -10.41
CA GLU A 246 17.04 -9.28 -10.42
C GLU A 246 17.68 -8.14 -9.60
N LYS A 247 16.96 -7.04 -9.41
CA LYS A 247 17.34 -5.91 -8.54
C LYS A 247 16.78 -6.03 -7.12
N GLY A 248 16.11 -7.15 -6.79
CA GLY A 248 15.44 -7.37 -5.51
C GLY A 248 14.13 -6.59 -5.34
N ILE A 249 13.59 -5.99 -6.40
CA ILE A 249 12.38 -5.15 -6.33
C ILE A 249 11.15 -5.98 -6.65
N ASP A 250 10.21 -6.02 -5.72
CA ASP A 250 8.97 -6.74 -5.86
C ASP A 250 7.92 -5.93 -6.66
N MET A 251 7.59 -6.44 -7.84
CA MET A 251 6.59 -5.86 -8.74
C MET A 251 5.30 -6.70 -8.79
N ALA A 252 5.10 -7.61 -7.84
CA ALA A 252 3.86 -8.38 -7.73
C ALA A 252 2.67 -7.51 -7.34
N TYR A 253 1.48 -8.05 -7.60
CA TYR A 253 0.20 -7.42 -7.27
C TYR A 253 0.01 -6.03 -7.89
N ARG A 254 0.77 -5.68 -8.93
CA ARG A 254 0.55 -4.48 -9.75
C ARG A 254 -0.42 -4.78 -10.88
N SER A 255 -1.24 -3.78 -11.21
CA SER A 255 -2.11 -3.78 -12.37
C SER A 255 -1.74 -2.64 -13.32
N THR A 256 -2.24 -2.76 -14.55
CA THR A 256 -2.25 -1.67 -15.52
C THR A 256 -3.47 -0.78 -15.25
N ARG A 257 -3.37 0.51 -15.62
CA ARG A 257 -4.49 1.46 -15.53
C ARG A 257 -4.33 2.61 -16.52
N THR A 258 -5.43 3.28 -16.84
CA THR A 258 -5.41 4.41 -17.78
C THR A 258 -4.84 5.67 -17.14
N ILE A 259 -4.34 6.60 -17.96
CA ILE A 259 -3.93 7.93 -17.48
C ILE A 259 -5.11 8.70 -16.89
N ALA A 260 -6.30 8.58 -17.48
CA ALA A 260 -7.51 9.21 -16.98
C ALA A 260 -7.84 8.76 -15.55
N ASP A 261 -7.83 7.45 -15.29
CA ASP A 261 -8.09 6.91 -13.95
C ASP A 261 -7.05 7.39 -12.93
N ALA A 262 -5.77 7.38 -13.31
CA ALA A 262 -4.69 7.82 -12.44
C ALA A 262 -4.81 9.30 -12.05
N VAL A 263 -5.18 10.15 -13.00
CA VAL A 263 -5.30 11.61 -12.81
C VAL A 263 -6.58 11.98 -12.08
N ALA A 264 -7.67 11.27 -12.34
CA ALA A 264 -8.93 11.43 -11.61
C ALA A 264 -8.79 11.06 -10.14
N GLU A 265 -7.95 10.05 -9.83
CA GLU A 265 -7.64 9.66 -8.47
C GLU A 265 -6.72 10.65 -7.76
N SER A 266 -5.67 11.11 -8.44
CA SER A 266 -4.69 12.02 -7.87
C SER A 266 -4.05 12.87 -8.97
N THR A 267 -4.33 14.17 -8.94
CA THR A 267 -3.74 15.12 -9.89
C THR A 267 -2.22 15.21 -9.66
N PRO A 268 -1.39 14.89 -10.67
CA PRO A 268 0.06 14.95 -10.55
C PRO A 268 0.61 16.38 -10.63
N ASP A 269 1.74 16.64 -9.99
CA ASP A 269 2.49 17.90 -10.14
C ASP A 269 3.42 17.84 -11.36
N LEU A 270 3.84 16.63 -11.73
CA LEU A 270 4.74 16.35 -12.85
C LEU A 270 4.32 15.05 -13.56
N ILE A 271 4.34 15.07 -14.88
CA ILE A 271 4.17 13.88 -15.72
C ILE A 271 5.49 13.59 -16.44
N VAL A 272 5.97 12.37 -16.29
CA VAL A 272 7.13 11.85 -17.02
C VAL A 272 6.64 10.90 -18.11
N THR A 273 6.73 11.31 -19.36
CA THR A 273 6.32 10.52 -20.51
C THR A 273 7.45 9.64 -21.01
N MET A 274 7.13 8.40 -21.38
CA MET A 274 8.08 7.40 -21.85
C MET A 274 7.52 6.71 -23.09
N GLY A 275 7.78 7.30 -24.25
CA GLY A 275 7.37 6.77 -25.55
C GLY A 275 5.83 6.69 -25.75
N CYS A 276 5.05 7.59 -25.14
CA CYS A 276 3.62 7.77 -25.47
C CYS A 276 3.40 8.81 -26.59
N GLY A 277 4.42 9.59 -26.97
CA GLY A 277 4.29 10.69 -27.93
C GLY A 277 3.15 11.64 -27.54
N GLU A 278 2.35 12.04 -28.53
CA GLU A 278 1.21 12.95 -28.34
C GLU A 278 -0.05 12.31 -27.73
N GLN A 279 -0.02 11.02 -27.39
CA GLN A 279 -1.21 10.30 -26.86
C GLN A 279 -1.47 10.56 -25.38
N CYS A 280 -0.55 11.23 -24.69
CA CYS A 280 -0.69 11.59 -23.29
C CYS A 280 -1.57 12.86 -23.18
N PRO A 281 -2.69 12.83 -22.43
CA PRO A 281 -3.63 13.95 -22.35
C PRO A 281 -2.96 15.19 -21.74
N TYR A 282 -3.28 16.36 -22.28
CA TYR A 282 -2.87 17.64 -21.70
C TYR A 282 -3.68 17.92 -20.42
N ILE A 283 -2.96 18.15 -19.32
CA ILE A 283 -3.54 18.43 -18.02
C ILE A 283 -3.08 19.83 -17.59
N PRO A 284 -4.00 20.80 -17.48
CA PRO A 284 -3.66 22.17 -17.13
C PRO A 284 -2.89 22.26 -15.80
N GLY A 285 -1.83 23.06 -15.78
CA GLY A 285 -1.04 23.33 -14.57
C GLY A 285 -0.01 22.26 -14.21
N VAL A 286 0.14 21.21 -15.02
CA VAL A 286 1.10 20.12 -14.76
C VAL A 286 2.36 20.28 -15.60
N SER A 287 3.52 20.03 -14.99
CA SER A 287 4.80 20.02 -15.71
C SER A 287 5.01 18.71 -16.46
N TYR A 288 5.78 18.74 -17.56
CA TYR A 288 6.07 17.56 -18.37
C TYR A 288 7.56 17.38 -18.60
N ILE A 289 8.03 16.13 -18.48
CA ILE A 289 9.36 15.70 -18.89
C ILE A 289 9.19 14.52 -19.84
N ASP A 290 9.84 14.58 -20.99
CA ASP A 290 9.87 13.45 -21.91
C ASP A 290 11.17 12.66 -21.78
N TRP A 291 11.02 11.36 -21.60
CA TRP A 291 12.10 10.40 -21.63
C TRP A 291 12.02 9.57 -22.89
N ASP A 292 12.86 9.91 -23.86
CA ASP A 292 13.06 9.08 -25.04
C ASP A 292 13.68 7.74 -24.63
N LEU A 293 12.84 6.71 -24.55
CA LEU A 293 13.16 5.36 -24.11
C LEU A 293 12.51 4.36 -25.06
N PRO A 294 13.26 3.39 -25.60
CA PRO A 294 12.72 2.42 -26.52
C PRO A 294 11.71 1.50 -25.84
N ASP A 295 10.77 0.95 -26.60
CA ASP A 295 9.80 -0.01 -26.06
C ASP A 295 10.45 -1.39 -25.89
N PRO A 296 10.52 -1.95 -24.66
CA PRO A 296 11.10 -3.27 -24.45
C PRO A 296 10.10 -4.41 -24.69
N ALA A 297 8.82 -4.14 -24.96
CA ALA A 297 7.83 -5.18 -25.20
C ALA A 297 8.21 -6.08 -26.40
N GLY A 298 8.16 -7.41 -26.21
CA GLY A 298 8.50 -8.39 -27.25
C GLY A 298 9.98 -8.48 -27.61
N ARG A 299 10.86 -7.74 -26.93
CA ARG A 299 12.32 -7.76 -27.14
C ARG A 299 13.00 -8.81 -26.25
N SER A 300 14.32 -8.97 -26.39
CA SER A 300 15.10 -9.91 -25.58
C SER A 300 15.13 -9.49 -24.10
N ALA A 301 15.36 -10.45 -23.20
CA ALA A 301 15.53 -10.17 -21.77
C ALA A 301 16.71 -9.22 -21.50
N GLU A 302 17.78 -9.31 -22.27
CA GLU A 302 18.91 -8.37 -22.19
C GLU A 302 18.49 -6.93 -22.51
N PHE A 303 17.67 -6.74 -23.54
CA PHE A 303 17.14 -5.42 -23.87
C PHE A 303 16.22 -4.87 -22.77
N MET A 304 15.40 -5.73 -22.15
CA MET A 304 14.58 -5.36 -20.99
C MET A 304 15.45 -4.86 -19.82
N ARG A 305 16.58 -5.51 -19.56
CA ARG A 305 17.55 -5.10 -18.52
C ARG A 305 18.21 -3.76 -18.85
N GLN A 306 18.61 -3.55 -20.11
CA GLN A 306 19.18 -2.28 -20.54
C GLN A 306 18.21 -1.11 -20.29
N VAL A 307 16.95 -1.26 -20.71
CA VAL A 307 15.90 -0.26 -20.47
C VAL A 307 15.63 -0.05 -18.98
N ARG A 308 15.59 -1.15 -18.18
CA ARG A 308 15.46 -1.07 -16.71
C ARG A 308 16.58 -0.22 -16.10
N ASP A 309 17.82 -0.50 -16.47
CA ASP A 309 18.99 0.16 -15.88
C ASP A 309 19.08 1.64 -16.30
N GLU A 310 18.68 1.96 -17.52
CA GLU A 310 18.55 3.35 -17.98
C GLU A 310 17.45 4.10 -17.20
N ILE A 311 16.28 3.48 -17.00
CA ILE A 311 15.20 4.06 -16.19
C ILE A 311 15.66 4.29 -14.75
N GLU A 312 16.42 3.35 -14.17
CA GLU A 312 16.96 3.51 -12.81
C GLU A 312 17.84 4.76 -12.70
N GLN A 313 18.72 4.99 -13.68
CA GLN A 313 19.58 6.17 -13.72
C GLN A 313 18.76 7.47 -13.88
N ARG A 314 17.78 7.49 -14.78
CA ARG A 314 16.92 8.66 -14.99
C ARG A 314 16.07 8.97 -13.76
N VAL A 315 15.54 7.96 -13.08
CA VAL A 315 14.83 8.14 -11.80
C VAL A 315 15.77 8.68 -10.74
N ARG A 316 17.02 8.20 -10.66
CA ARG A 316 18.01 8.73 -9.70
C ARG A 316 18.27 10.21 -9.94
N GLN A 317 18.42 10.63 -11.19
CA GLN A 317 18.59 12.04 -11.54
C GLN A 317 17.34 12.86 -11.18
N LEU A 318 16.16 12.37 -11.57
CA LEU A 318 14.88 13.02 -11.27
C LEU A 318 14.70 13.24 -9.76
N VAL A 319 14.99 12.22 -8.94
CA VAL A 319 14.91 12.34 -7.48
C VAL A 319 15.88 13.40 -6.96
N SER A 320 17.08 13.54 -7.54
CA SER A 320 18.04 14.58 -7.13
C SER A 320 17.60 15.99 -7.49
N ASP A 321 16.85 16.15 -8.58
CA ASP A 321 16.43 17.47 -9.08
C ASP A 321 15.12 17.96 -8.44
N TYR A 322 14.28 17.02 -7.97
CA TYR A 322 12.89 17.30 -7.56
C TYR A 322 12.57 17.00 -6.10
N ALA A 323 13.49 16.40 -5.35
CA ALA A 323 13.27 16.00 -3.96
C ALA A 323 14.46 16.37 -3.08
#